data_AF-A0AAW6NKM8-F1
#
_entry.id   AF-A0AAW6NKM8-F1
#
_cell.length_a   1.000
_cell.length_b   1.000
_cell.length_c   1.000
_cell.angle_alpha   90.00
_cell.angle_beta   90.00
_cell.angle_gamma   90.00
#
_symmetry.space_group_name_H-M   'P 1'
#
loop_
_entity.id
_entity.type
_entity.pdbx_description
1 polymer ?
#
loop_
_entity_poly.entity_id
_entity_poly.type
_entity_poly.pdbx_seq_one_letter_code
_entity_poly.pdbx_strand_id
1 'polypeptide(L)'
;MEANVFIKIDYKKDRPNPSQLFEAMSLYIAAYEQFGQILAKSIDVKQEFKFHLEDIQISSIKAKLIQSPGLVHDFFINRVASAGSKLFEQLLETDETETEEQVDQLAANIEETLINDGLGNEIDSHIDRKALSHMLGTVSKANNLILKDEIVEFGGSSYSQ
;
A
#
# COMPACT_ATOMS: atom_id res chain seq x y z
N MET A 1 14.76 8.35 -10.34
CA MET A 1 14.79 8.04 -8.90
C MET A 1 13.95 6.81 -8.70
N GLU A 2 14.46 5.84 -7.96
CA GLU A 2 13.78 4.57 -7.71
C GLU A 2 12.77 4.76 -6.57
N ALA A 3 11.54 4.28 -6.76
CA ALA A 3 10.50 4.39 -5.76
C ALA A 3 10.72 3.31 -4.68
N ASN A 4 11.22 3.71 -3.52
CA ASN A 4 11.27 2.83 -2.35
C ASN A 4 10.08 3.10 -1.46
N VAL A 5 9.48 2.02 -0.95
CA VAL A 5 8.45 2.05 0.08
C VAL A 5 9.05 1.43 1.34
N PHE A 6 8.72 1.99 2.51
CA PHE A 6 9.06 1.37 3.78
C PHE A 6 7.80 1.14 4.62
N ILE A 7 7.88 0.11 5.45
CA ILE A 7 6.90 -0.20 6.49
C ILE A 7 7.69 -0.29 7.80
N LYS A 8 7.31 0.51 8.79
CA LYS A 8 7.93 0.53 10.12
C LYS A 8 6.86 0.26 11.16
N ILE A 9 7.17 -0.62 12.11
CA ILE A 9 6.33 -0.91 13.28
C ILE A 9 7.17 -0.62 14.52
N ASP A 10 6.90 0.50 15.18
CA ASP A 10 7.47 0.81 16.49
C ASP A 10 6.86 -0.10 17.55
N TYR A 11 7.49 -1.26 17.71
CA TYR A 11 6.98 -2.36 18.52
C TYR A 11 7.34 -2.25 20.00
N LYS A 12 6.53 -2.90 20.85
CA LYS A 12 6.80 -2.98 22.29
C LYS A 12 7.89 -4.02 22.57
N LYS A 13 8.97 -3.62 23.25
CA LYS A 13 10.15 -4.48 23.50
C LYS A 13 9.84 -5.78 24.26
N ASP A 14 8.84 -5.76 25.15
CA ASP A 14 8.42 -6.92 25.94
C ASP A 14 7.09 -7.51 25.43
N ARG A 15 6.88 -7.49 24.12
CA ARG A 15 5.66 -8.03 23.50
C ARG A 15 5.55 -9.54 23.82
N PRO A 16 4.42 -10.01 24.38
CA PRO A 16 4.26 -11.41 24.80
C PRO A 16 4.17 -12.39 23.63
N ASN A 17 3.81 -11.91 22.43
CA ASN A 17 3.71 -12.72 21.23
C ASN A 17 4.45 -12.04 20.07
N PRO A 18 5.78 -12.25 19.94
CA PRO A 18 6.58 -11.63 18.88
C PRO A 18 6.22 -12.14 17.48
N SER A 19 5.64 -13.34 17.32
CA SER A 19 5.29 -13.84 15.98
C SER A 19 4.20 -13.01 15.31
N GLN A 20 3.25 -12.47 16.10
CA GLN A 20 2.21 -11.58 15.60
C GLN A 20 2.77 -10.28 15.00
N LEU A 21 3.92 -9.80 15.47
CA LEU A 21 4.57 -8.62 14.88
C LEU A 21 5.02 -8.91 13.44
N PHE A 22 5.62 -10.07 13.21
CA PHE A 22 6.04 -10.49 11.87
C PHE A 22 4.86 -10.84 10.98
N GLU A 23 3.79 -11.39 11.55
CA GLU A 23 2.54 -11.63 10.84
C GLU A 23 1.88 -10.33 10.39
N ALA A 24 1.80 -9.32 11.27
CA ALA A 24 1.31 -7.99 10.93
C ALA A 24 2.12 -7.37 9.78
N MET A 25 3.46 -7.42 9.88
CA MET A 25 4.36 -6.95 8.83
C MET A 25 4.12 -7.68 7.51
N SER A 26 3.95 -9.00 7.52
CA SER A 26 3.63 -9.78 6.32
C SER A 26 2.30 -9.39 5.71
N LEU A 27 1.27 -9.12 6.53
CA LEU A 27 -0.04 -8.71 6.05
C LEU A 27 0.00 -7.31 5.44
N TYR A 28 0.77 -6.36 6.00
CA TYR A 28 0.96 -5.05 5.40
C TYR A 28 1.66 -5.12 4.04
N ILE A 29 2.71 -5.94 3.90
CA ILE A 29 3.37 -6.17 2.61
C ILE A 29 2.36 -6.73 1.60
N ALA A 30 1.59 -7.75 1.99
CA ALA A 30 0.58 -8.36 1.12
C ALA A 30 -0.51 -7.38 0.71
N ALA A 31 -0.93 -6.47 1.60
CA ALA A 31 -1.91 -5.44 1.29
C ALA A 31 -1.36 -4.42 0.27
N TYR A 32 -0.09 -4.02 0.41
CA TYR A 32 0.59 -3.17 -0.56
C TYR A 32 0.72 -3.82 -1.95
N GLU A 33 1.03 -5.11 -2.02
CA GLU A 33 1.06 -5.87 -3.28
C GLU A 33 -0.32 -5.92 -3.94
N GLN A 34 -1.35 -6.24 -3.15
CA GLN A 34 -2.74 -6.23 -3.64
C GLN A 34 -3.12 -4.86 -4.17
N PHE A 35 -2.75 -3.79 -3.47
CA PHE A 35 -3.03 -2.43 -3.90
C PHE A 35 -2.32 -2.05 -5.21
N GLY A 36 -1.02 -2.35 -5.33
CA GLY A 36 -0.28 -2.14 -6.57
C GLY A 36 -0.90 -2.89 -7.76
N GLN A 37 -1.39 -4.10 -7.54
CA GLN A 37 -2.07 -4.89 -8.57
C GLN A 37 -3.45 -4.32 -8.95
N ILE A 38 -4.19 -3.75 -8.00
CA ILE A 38 -5.45 -3.04 -8.25
C ILE A 38 -5.21 -1.82 -9.13
N LEU A 39 -4.20 -1.00 -8.80
CA LEU A 39 -3.81 0.17 -9.59
C LEU A 39 -3.34 -0.21 -11.00
N ALA A 40 -2.58 -1.29 -11.13
CA ALA A 40 -2.14 -1.76 -12.45
C ALA A 40 -3.33 -2.16 -13.34
N LYS A 41 -4.30 -2.88 -12.77
CA LYS A 41 -5.50 -3.33 -13.50
C LYS A 41 -6.41 -2.17 -13.89
N SER A 42 -6.53 -1.15 -13.05
CA SER A 42 -7.39 -0.01 -13.37
C SER A 42 -6.93 0.75 -14.60
N ILE A 43 -5.64 0.68 -14.96
CA ILE A 43 -5.10 1.32 -16.17
C ILE A 43 -4.69 0.32 -17.28
N ASP A 44 -5.27 -0.89 -17.29
CA ASP A 44 -4.97 -1.99 -18.23
C ASP A 44 -3.47 -2.36 -18.36
N VAL A 45 -2.69 -2.13 -17.30
CA VAL A 45 -1.31 -2.62 -17.23
C VAL A 45 -1.32 -4.08 -16.81
N LYS A 46 -1.00 -4.96 -17.77
CA LYS A 46 -0.97 -6.44 -17.60
C LYS A 46 0.23 -6.98 -16.80
N GLN A 47 0.98 -6.11 -16.14
CA GLN A 47 2.20 -6.52 -15.42
C GLN A 47 1.91 -6.85 -13.97
N GLU A 48 2.54 -7.92 -13.49
CA GLU A 48 2.54 -8.30 -12.08
C GLU A 48 3.56 -7.45 -11.32
N PHE A 49 3.11 -6.86 -10.21
CA PHE A 49 3.93 -6.11 -9.27
C PHE A 49 4.29 -7.00 -8.10
N LYS A 50 5.57 -6.97 -7.71
CA LYS A 50 6.08 -7.73 -6.57
C LYS A 50 6.95 -6.83 -5.72
N PHE A 51 6.84 -6.95 -4.41
CA PHE A 51 7.82 -6.34 -3.54
C PHE A 51 9.05 -7.24 -3.45
N HIS A 52 10.21 -6.63 -3.64
CA HIS A 52 11.48 -7.25 -3.35
C HIS A 52 12.00 -6.68 -2.06
N LEU A 53 12.36 -7.56 -1.12
CA LEU A 53 13.01 -7.16 0.10
C LEU A 53 14.36 -6.50 -0.24
N GLU A 54 14.54 -5.23 0.13
CA GLU A 54 15.84 -4.57 0.01
C GLU A 54 16.65 -4.69 1.30
N ASP A 55 16.03 -4.38 2.43
CA ASP A 55 16.69 -4.29 3.72
C ASP A 55 15.69 -4.56 4.86
N ILE A 56 16.19 -5.07 5.99
CA ILE A 56 15.46 -5.18 7.26
C ILE A 56 16.23 -4.36 8.28
N GLN A 57 15.62 -3.29 8.77
CA GLN A 57 16.19 -2.47 9.83
C GLN A 57 15.44 -2.73 11.13
N ILE A 58 15.98 -2.26 12.26
CA ILE A 58 15.30 -2.42 13.56
C ILE A 58 13.92 -1.79 13.43
N SER A 59 12.88 -2.60 13.68
CA SER A 59 11.48 -2.18 13.59
C SER A 59 10.96 -1.89 12.18
N SER A 60 11.70 -2.12 11.10
CA SER A 60 11.21 -1.79 9.75
C SER A 60 11.66 -2.73 8.64
N ILE A 61 10.83 -2.81 7.61
CA ILE A 61 11.16 -3.46 6.34
C ILE A 61 11.19 -2.39 5.26
N LYS A 62 12.30 -2.34 4.52
CA LYS A 62 12.44 -1.54 3.31
C LYS A 62 12.28 -2.47 2.11
N ALA A 63 11.36 -2.13 1.22
CA ALA A 63 11.08 -2.96 0.06
C ALA A 63 11.04 -2.11 -1.22
N LYS A 64 11.57 -2.69 -2.29
CA LYS A 64 11.53 -2.14 -3.63
C LYS A 64 10.32 -2.67 -4.34
N LEU A 65 9.52 -1.78 -4.92
CA LEU A 65 8.49 -2.20 -5.86
C LEU A 65 9.18 -2.54 -7.18
N ILE A 66 9.22 -3.83 -7.53
CA ILE A 66 9.84 -4.29 -8.78
C ILE A 66 8.77 -4.84 -9.70
N GLN A 67 8.94 -4.57 -11.00
CA GLN A 67 8.10 -5.08 -12.05
C GLN A 67 8.68 -6.36 -12.65
N SER A 68 7.80 -7.28 -13.07
CA SER A 68 8.16 -8.40 -13.94
C SER A 68 8.62 -7.89 -15.33
N PRO A 69 9.46 -8.60 -16.11
CA PRO A 69 9.99 -8.06 -17.38
C PRO A 69 8.90 -7.57 -18.36
N GLY A 70 8.96 -6.29 -18.76
CA GLY A 70 7.99 -5.64 -19.64
C GLY A 70 8.24 -4.13 -19.83
N LEU A 71 7.43 -3.47 -20.67
CA LEU A 71 7.53 -2.04 -21.00
C LEU A 71 6.52 -1.22 -20.16
N VAL A 72 6.94 -0.72 -18.99
CA VAL A 72 6.26 0.39 -18.31
C VAL A 72 7.31 1.38 -17.81
N HIS A 73 7.02 2.67 -18.01
CA HIS A 73 7.87 3.79 -17.64
C HIS A 73 8.03 3.92 -16.11
N ASP A 74 9.23 4.27 -15.62
CA ASP A 74 9.54 4.64 -14.21
C ASP A 74 8.51 5.60 -13.58
N PHE A 75 7.84 6.39 -14.42
CA PHE A 75 6.75 7.30 -14.08
C PHE A 75 5.56 6.62 -13.39
N PHE A 76 5.22 5.38 -13.78
CA PHE A 76 4.13 4.61 -13.18
C PHE A 76 4.53 4.03 -11.82
N ILE A 77 5.72 3.45 -11.71
CA ILE A 77 6.23 2.87 -10.45
C ILE A 77 6.28 3.92 -9.34
N ASN A 78 6.80 5.11 -9.64
CA ASN A 78 6.84 6.22 -8.69
C ASN A 78 5.44 6.67 -8.23
N ARG A 79 4.43 6.56 -9.11
CA ARG A 79 3.04 6.91 -8.79
C ARG A 79 2.34 5.87 -7.94
N VAL A 80 2.52 4.59 -8.24
CA VAL A 80 2.01 3.49 -7.40
C VAL A 80 2.56 3.61 -5.98
N ALA A 81 3.86 3.90 -5.85
CA ALA A 81 4.47 4.12 -4.54
C ALA A 81 3.82 5.31 -3.81
N SER A 82 3.63 6.46 -4.48
CA SER A 82 3.03 7.65 -3.86
C SER A 82 1.56 7.47 -3.51
N ALA A 83 0.74 6.89 -4.39
CA ALA A 83 -0.67 6.61 -4.14
C ALA A 83 -0.84 5.58 -3.01
N GLY A 84 0.04 4.58 -2.96
CA GLY A 84 0.08 3.59 -1.88
C GLY A 84 0.38 4.24 -0.53
N SER A 85 1.44 5.04 -0.43
CA SER A 85 1.75 5.75 0.82
C SER A 85 0.59 6.62 1.31
N LYS A 86 -0.01 7.44 0.43
CA LYS A 86 -1.16 8.30 0.81
C LYS A 86 -2.37 7.50 1.29
N LEU A 87 -2.72 6.42 0.58
CA LEU A 87 -3.86 5.59 0.98
C LEU A 87 -3.62 4.95 2.34
N PHE A 88 -2.43 4.38 2.56
CA PHE A 88 -2.13 3.72 3.82
C PHE A 88 -1.98 4.70 4.99
N GLU A 89 -1.50 5.92 4.76
CA GLU A 89 -1.58 7.01 5.74
C GLU A 89 -3.03 7.30 6.13
N GLN A 90 -3.94 7.44 5.14
CA GLN A 90 -5.37 7.66 5.40
C GLN A 90 -6.02 6.48 6.16
N LEU A 91 -5.61 5.25 5.86
CA LEU A 91 -6.12 4.04 6.52
C LEU A 91 -5.62 3.89 7.96
N LEU A 92 -4.48 4.49 8.31
CA LEU A 92 -4.01 4.55 9.71
C LEU A 92 -4.80 5.56 10.54
N GLU A 93 -5.31 6.63 9.91
CA GLU A 93 -6.11 7.67 10.57
C GLU A 93 -7.61 7.36 10.63
N THR A 94 -8.06 6.30 9.92
CA THR A 94 -9.47 5.91 9.84
C THR A 94 -9.75 4.76 10.80
N ASP A 95 -10.54 5.00 11.85
CA ASP A 95 -10.86 4.00 12.89
C ASP A 95 -11.57 2.75 12.34
N GLU A 96 -12.40 2.89 11.28
CA GLU A 96 -13.18 1.80 10.70
C GLU A 96 -13.69 2.14 9.29
N THR A 97 -13.61 1.20 8.34
CA THR A 97 -14.39 1.21 7.09
C THR A 97 -15.48 0.15 7.19
N GLU A 98 -16.68 0.53 7.63
CA GLU A 98 -17.80 -0.38 7.92
C GLU A 98 -18.74 -0.60 6.73
N THR A 99 -18.77 0.31 5.73
CA THR A 99 -19.81 0.31 4.69
C THR A 99 -19.27 0.27 3.25
N GLU A 100 -20.08 -0.26 2.33
CA GLU A 100 -19.79 -0.24 0.89
C GLU A 100 -19.61 1.19 0.36
N GLU A 101 -20.38 2.15 0.88
CA GLU A 101 -20.25 3.57 0.51
C GLU A 101 -18.88 4.16 0.86
N GLN A 102 -18.28 3.74 1.98
CA GLN A 102 -16.92 4.17 2.35
C GLN A 102 -15.87 3.55 1.40
N VAL A 103 -16.07 2.31 0.96
CA VAL A 103 -15.21 1.66 -0.04
C VAL A 103 -15.33 2.37 -1.40
N ASP A 104 -16.55 2.74 -1.79
CA ASP A 104 -16.81 3.49 -3.02
C ASP A 104 -16.17 4.88 -2.99
N GLN A 105 -16.26 5.59 -1.87
CA GLN A 105 -15.61 6.89 -1.70
C GLN A 105 -14.08 6.77 -1.74
N LEU A 106 -13.50 5.73 -1.12
CA LEU A 106 -12.07 5.45 -1.21
C LEU A 106 -11.64 5.18 -2.66
N ALA A 107 -12.39 4.34 -3.38
CA ALA A 107 -12.14 4.06 -4.78
C ALA A 107 -12.18 5.33 -5.63
N ALA A 108 -13.21 6.17 -5.43
CA ALA A 108 -13.36 7.44 -6.15
C ALA A 108 -12.20 8.41 -5.87
N ASN A 109 -11.75 8.53 -4.62
CA ASN A 109 -10.62 9.39 -4.26
C ASN A 109 -9.30 8.90 -4.90
N ILE A 110 -9.11 7.58 -4.98
CA ILE A 110 -7.95 6.98 -5.66
C ILE A 110 -8.02 7.28 -7.16
N GLU A 111 -9.18 7.09 -7.80
CA GLU A 111 -9.41 7.40 -9.22
C GLU A 111 -9.14 8.88 -9.52
N GLU A 112 -9.67 9.80 -8.70
CA GLU A 112 -9.42 11.23 -8.81
C GLU A 112 -7.92 11.57 -8.70
N THR A 113 -7.21 10.92 -7.78
CA THR A 113 -5.75 11.09 -7.64
C THR A 113 -5.02 10.64 -8.90
N LEU A 114 -5.40 9.49 -9.48
CA LEU A 114 -4.81 8.98 -10.72
C LEU A 114 -5.07 9.91 -11.92
N ILE A 115 -6.28 10.47 -12.03
CA ILE A 115 -6.66 11.44 -13.06
C ILE A 115 -5.81 12.71 -12.91
N ASN A 116 -5.78 13.29 -11.70
CA ASN A 116 -5.03 14.51 -11.40
C ASN A 116 -3.51 14.35 -11.61
N ASP A 117 -2.98 13.14 -11.40
CA ASP A 117 -1.57 12.80 -11.64
C ASP A 117 -1.23 12.50 -13.11
N GLY A 118 -2.21 12.65 -14.01
CA GLY A 118 -2.05 12.58 -15.47
C GLY A 118 -2.18 11.17 -16.08
N LEU A 119 -2.59 10.17 -15.29
CA LEU A 119 -2.81 8.80 -15.79
C LEU A 119 -4.25 8.56 -16.29
N GLY A 120 -5.22 9.35 -15.83
CA GLY A 120 -6.65 9.13 -16.12
C GLY A 120 -7.24 9.92 -17.29
N ASN A 121 -6.48 10.81 -17.96
CA ASN A 121 -7.00 11.55 -19.12
C ASN A 121 -7.02 10.72 -20.41
N GLU A 122 -6.25 9.62 -20.48
CA GLU A 122 -6.19 8.74 -21.66
C GLU A 122 -6.71 7.32 -21.38
N ILE A 123 -7.00 6.97 -20.12
CA ILE A 123 -7.41 5.63 -19.71
C ILE A 123 -8.63 5.77 -18.80
N ASP A 124 -9.72 5.08 -19.14
CA ASP A 124 -10.94 4.96 -18.33
C ASP A 124 -10.60 4.16 -17.07
N SER A 125 -10.00 4.83 -16.07
CA SER A 125 -9.44 4.16 -14.91
C SER A 125 -10.56 3.75 -13.96
N HIS A 126 -10.80 2.45 -13.83
CA HIS A 126 -11.79 1.91 -12.91
C HIS A 126 -11.15 1.00 -11.88
N ILE A 127 -11.18 1.40 -10.62
CA ILE A 127 -10.74 0.60 -9.48
C ILE A 127 -11.75 -0.53 -9.23
N ASP A 128 -11.30 -1.77 -9.14
CA ASP A 128 -12.18 -2.88 -8.75
C ASP A 128 -12.53 -2.76 -7.25
N ARG A 129 -13.77 -2.37 -6.94
CA ARG A 129 -14.30 -2.18 -5.58
C ARG A 129 -14.19 -3.46 -4.75
N LYS A 130 -14.44 -4.61 -5.37
CA LYS A 130 -14.37 -5.92 -4.68
C LYS A 130 -12.93 -6.25 -4.33
N ALA A 131 -12.00 -6.03 -5.26
CA ALA A 131 -10.58 -6.23 -4.99
C ALA A 131 -10.07 -5.25 -3.91
N LEU A 132 -10.52 -3.99 -3.95
CA LEU A 132 -10.20 -2.98 -2.93
C LEU A 132 -10.71 -3.39 -1.54
N SER A 133 -11.96 -3.84 -1.43
CA SER A 133 -12.53 -4.35 -0.18
C SER A 133 -11.73 -5.53 0.40
N HIS A 134 -11.29 -6.47 -0.45
CA HIS A 134 -10.42 -7.56 0.00
C HIS A 134 -9.06 -7.08 0.51
N MET A 135 -8.46 -6.08 -0.15
CA MET A 135 -7.21 -5.46 0.30
C MET A 135 -7.40 -4.76 1.65
N LEU A 136 -8.46 -3.97 1.81
CA LEU A 136 -8.80 -3.31 3.08
C LEU A 136 -9.01 -4.33 4.21
N GLY A 137 -9.64 -5.47 3.92
CA GLY A 137 -9.75 -6.57 4.87
C GLY A 137 -8.39 -7.17 5.29
N THR A 138 -7.38 -7.12 4.41
CA THR A 138 -6.00 -7.52 4.74
C THR A 138 -5.34 -6.51 5.68
N VAL A 139 -5.52 -5.21 5.44
CA VAL A 139 -5.05 -4.12 6.32
C VAL A 139 -5.70 -4.22 7.70
N SER A 140 -7.02 -4.42 7.76
CA SER A 140 -7.75 -4.59 9.02
C SER A 140 -7.23 -5.78 9.84
N LYS A 141 -6.93 -6.92 9.20
CA LYS A 141 -6.29 -8.06 9.87
C LYS A 141 -4.92 -7.70 10.42
N ALA A 142 -4.11 -6.94 9.69
CA ALA A 142 -2.81 -6.48 10.15
C ALA A 142 -2.94 -5.55 11.38
N ASN A 143 -3.86 -4.57 11.32
CA ASN A 143 -4.12 -3.63 12.40
C ASN A 143 -4.56 -4.35 13.69
N ASN A 144 -5.36 -5.42 13.60
CA ASN A 144 -5.77 -6.22 14.75
C ASN A 144 -4.61 -6.96 15.46
N LEU A 145 -3.45 -7.07 14.81
CA LEU A 145 -2.24 -7.65 15.41
C LEU A 145 -1.34 -6.60 16.06
N ILE A 146 -1.60 -5.30 15.84
CA ILE A 146 -0.85 -4.20 16.45
C ILE A 146 -1.40 -3.93 17.86
N LEU A 147 -0.52 -3.84 18.85
CA LEU A 147 -0.93 -3.51 20.21
C LEU A 147 -1.21 -2.01 20.34
N LYS A 148 -2.06 -1.63 21.30
CA LYS A 148 -2.51 -0.25 21.53
C LYS A 148 -1.41 0.81 21.65
N ASP A 149 -0.21 0.42 22.09
CA ASP A 149 0.94 1.33 22.30
C ASP A 149 2.00 1.21 21.18
N GLU A 150 1.70 0.48 20.10
CA GLU A 150 2.57 0.32 18.95
C GLU A 150 2.11 1.22 17.81
N ILE A 151 3.05 1.71 17.01
CA ILE A 151 2.78 2.63 15.91
C ILE A 151 3.25 2.00 14.61
N VAL A 152 2.42 2.08 13.57
CA VAL A 152 2.79 1.67 12.21
C VAL A 152 2.96 2.91 11.37
N GLU A 153 4.06 2.97 10.62
CA GLU A 153 4.39 4.06 9.71
C GLU A 153 4.62 3.48 8.32
N PHE A 154 4.06 4.14 7.31
CA PHE A 154 4.33 3.88 5.91
C PHE A 154 5.00 5.10 5.30
N GLY A 155 5.85 4.90 4.30
CA GLY A 155 6.35 6.03 3.54
C GLY A 155 6.94 5.65 2.20
N GLY A 156 7.01 6.64 1.32
CA GLY A 156 7.46 6.52 -0.06
C GLY A 156 8.54 7.55 -0.36
N SER A 157 9.53 7.18 -1.18
CA SER A 157 10.60 8.08 -1.58
C SER A 157 10.11 9.09 -2.63
N SER A 158 9.55 10.20 -2.17
CA SER A 158 9.62 11.50 -2.87
C SER A 158 10.04 12.66 -1.96
N TYR A 159 10.28 12.41 -0.66
CA TYR A 159 10.84 13.39 0.26
C TYR A 159 11.92 12.75 1.13
N SER A 160 13.17 12.96 0.74
CA SER A 160 14.33 12.87 1.61
C SER A 160 15.15 14.15 1.42
N GLN A 161 15.05 15.07 2.38
CA GLN A 161 16.19 15.88 2.79
C GLN A 161 16.52 15.47 4.22
#